data_AF-A0A6S7K7D2-F1
#
_entry.id   AF-A0A6S7K7D2-F1
#
_cell.length_a   1.000
_cell.length_b   1.000
_cell.length_c   1.000
_cell.angle_alpha   90.00
_cell.angle_beta   90.00
_cell.angle_gamma   90.00
#
_symmetry.space_group_name_H-M   'P 1'
#
loop_
_entity.id
_entity.type
_entity.pdbx_description
1 polymer ?
#
loop_
_entity_poly.entity_id
_entity_poly.type
_entity_poly.pdbx_seq_one_letter_code
_entity_poly.pdbx_strand_id
1 'polypeptide(L)'
;MEQTGLLDLDNPIHMFVLHWVFLQRINYALHEWMDSFNNHPLSTEHNWTPNQLWINGMLREDNPLAIGGLDDDPHDTRFYGEDLDGPTPFEDSDNCVIVSPVHIPGINTEELVFQ
;
A
#
# COMPACT_ATOMS: atom_id res chain seq x y z
N MET A 1 25.96 -15.31 -9.00
CA MET A 1 26.85 -14.23 -8.53
C MET A 1 27.43 -14.57 -7.17
N GLU A 2 26.61 -14.94 -6.18
CA GLU A 2 27.09 -15.46 -4.88
C GLU A 2 27.81 -16.81 -5.02
N GLN A 3 27.17 -17.79 -5.68
CA GLN A 3 27.78 -19.12 -5.90
C GLN A 3 29.04 -19.10 -6.78
N THR A 4 29.30 -17.98 -7.47
CA THR A 4 30.49 -17.78 -8.31
C THR A 4 31.55 -16.90 -7.62
N GLY A 5 31.32 -16.47 -6.37
CA GLY A 5 32.23 -15.62 -5.59
C GLY A 5 32.34 -14.17 -6.05
N LEU A 6 31.45 -13.72 -6.94
CA LEU A 6 31.47 -12.37 -7.53
C LEU A 6 30.72 -11.34 -6.67
N LEU A 7 29.81 -11.83 -5.83
CA LEU A 7 29.04 -11.05 -4.86
C LEU A 7 29.24 -11.70 -3.50
N ASP A 8 29.62 -10.89 -2.51
CA ASP A 8 29.84 -11.31 -1.14
C ASP A 8 28.82 -10.56 -0.27
N LEU A 9 27.90 -11.29 0.35
CA LEU A 9 26.80 -10.74 1.14
C LEU A 9 27.27 -10.18 2.48
N ASP A 10 28.40 -10.67 3.00
CA ASP A 10 29.00 -10.18 4.25
C ASP A 10 29.87 -8.93 4.00
N ASN A 11 30.13 -8.60 2.74
CA ASN A 11 30.87 -7.40 2.36
C ASN A 11 29.92 -6.20 2.12
N PRO A 12 29.95 -5.17 2.99
CA PRO A 12 29.04 -4.03 2.89
C PRO A 12 29.25 -3.21 1.61
N ILE A 13 30.44 -3.22 1.01
CA ILE A 13 30.72 -2.52 -0.25
C ILE A 13 30.01 -3.22 -1.41
N HIS A 14 30.04 -4.55 -1.44
CA HIS A 14 29.37 -5.35 -2.47
C HIS A 14 27.85 -5.16 -2.39
N MET A 15 27.28 -5.17 -1.18
CA MET A 15 25.87 -4.86 -0.95
C MET A 15 25.49 -3.43 -1.33
N PHE A 16 26.34 -2.44 -1.03
CA PHE A 16 26.10 -1.05 -1.44
C PHE A 16 26.06 -0.91 -2.96
N VAL A 17 27.04 -1.46 -3.68
CA VAL A 17 27.09 -1.42 -5.15
C VAL A 17 25.90 -2.16 -5.77
N LEU A 18 25.51 -3.30 -5.20
CA LEU A 18 24.34 -4.06 -5.64
C LEU A 18 23.08 -3.19 -5.56
N HIS A 19 22.78 -2.61 -4.41
CA HIS A 19 21.63 -1.73 -4.24
C HIS A 19 21.70 -0.53 -5.19
N TRP A 20 22.86 0.10 -5.31
CA TRP A 20 23.04 1.26 -6.20
C TRP A 20 22.71 0.93 -7.66
N VAL A 21 23.22 -0.19 -8.18
CA VAL A 21 23.00 -0.61 -9.57
C VAL A 21 21.55 -1.04 -9.80
N PHE A 22 20.99 -1.85 -8.89
CA PHE A 22 19.65 -2.40 -9.07
C PHE A 22 18.55 -1.40 -8.78
N LEU A 23 18.74 -0.48 -7.83
CA LEU A 23 17.75 0.56 -7.54
C LEU A 23 17.47 1.42 -8.78
N GLN A 24 18.51 1.86 -9.50
CA GLN A 24 18.33 2.64 -10.72
C GLN A 24 17.60 1.85 -11.82
N ARG A 25 17.91 0.55 -11.94
CA ARG A 25 17.26 -0.33 -12.93
C ARG A 25 15.79 -0.58 -12.60
N ILE A 26 15.49 -0.84 -11.33
CA ILE A 26 14.12 -1.03 -10.83
C ILE A 26 13.32 0.24 -11.08
N ASN A 27 13.86 1.40 -10.68
CA ASN A 27 13.20 2.67 -10.92
C ASN A 27 12.93 2.89 -12.41
N TYR A 28 13.92 2.66 -13.29
CA TYR A 28 13.71 2.77 -14.73
C TYR A 28 12.59 1.85 -15.24
N ALA A 29 12.58 0.57 -14.82
CA ALA A 29 11.54 -0.38 -15.20
C ALA A 29 10.16 0.03 -14.68
N LEU A 30 10.08 0.62 -13.48
CA LEU A 30 8.83 1.15 -12.93
C LEU A 30 8.32 2.35 -13.73
N HIS A 31 9.20 3.23 -14.20
CA HIS A 31 8.81 4.34 -15.07
C HIS A 31 8.26 3.82 -16.40
N GLU A 32 8.95 2.87 -17.04
CA GLU A 32 8.50 2.27 -18.29
C GLU A 32 7.14 1.55 -18.11
N TRP A 33 6.99 0.80 -17.00
CA TRP A 33 5.73 0.15 -16.67
C TRP A 33 4.62 1.18 -16.45
N MET A 34 4.86 2.25 -15.70
CA MET A 34 3.88 3.31 -15.45
C MET A 34 3.44 3.96 -16.76
N ASP A 35 4.37 4.31 -17.64
CA ASP A 35 4.08 4.92 -18.93
C ASP A 35 3.26 3.99 -19.82
N SER A 36 3.62 2.70 -19.85
CA SER A 36 2.87 1.69 -20.60
C SER A 36 1.46 1.50 -20.02
N PHE A 37 1.36 1.33 -18.71
CA PHE A 37 0.11 1.08 -18.00
C PHE A 37 -0.87 2.26 -18.16
N ASN A 38 -0.41 3.48 -17.95
CA ASN A 38 -1.26 4.68 -18.01
C ASN A 38 -1.78 5.00 -19.42
N ASN A 39 -1.10 4.50 -20.46
CA ASN A 39 -1.46 4.71 -21.86
C ASN A 39 -2.00 3.44 -22.55
N HIS A 40 -2.13 2.33 -21.82
CA HIS A 40 -2.69 1.10 -22.35
C HIS A 40 -4.23 1.15 -22.29
N PRO A 41 -4.95 0.81 -23.38
CA PRO A 41 -6.41 0.85 -23.39
C PRO A 41 -7.01 -0.30 -22.56
N LEU A 42 -8.00 0.01 -21.74
CA LEU A 42 -8.70 -0.98 -20.91
C LEU A 42 -9.91 -1.53 -21.65
N SER A 43 -9.97 -2.86 -21.83
CA SER A 43 -11.07 -3.52 -22.55
C SER A 43 -12.43 -3.39 -21.85
N THR A 44 -12.44 -3.21 -20.54
CA THR A 44 -13.65 -3.04 -19.71
C THR A 44 -14.19 -1.61 -19.73
N GLU A 45 -13.35 -0.63 -20.10
CA GLU A 45 -13.67 0.80 -20.02
C GLU A 45 -13.71 1.44 -21.41
N HIS A 46 -14.48 0.85 -22.33
CA HIS A 46 -14.66 1.36 -23.70
C HIS A 46 -13.34 1.56 -24.47
N ASN A 47 -12.30 0.78 -24.15
CA ASN A 47 -10.97 0.89 -24.73
C ASN A 47 -10.27 2.23 -24.42
N TRP A 48 -10.66 2.92 -23.34
CA TRP A 48 -9.99 4.12 -22.85
C TRP A 48 -8.77 3.76 -22.00
N THR A 49 -7.75 4.62 -22.05
CA THR A 49 -6.56 4.49 -21.22
C THR A 49 -6.82 5.06 -19.82
N PRO A 50 -6.08 4.64 -18.78
CA PRO A 50 -6.18 5.25 -17.45
C PRO A 50 -6.02 6.77 -17.48
N ASN A 51 -5.10 7.31 -18.29
CA ASN A 51 -4.95 8.76 -18.46
C ASN A 51 -6.21 9.42 -19.06
N GLN A 52 -6.85 8.79 -20.04
CA GLN A 52 -8.09 9.29 -20.63
C GLN A 52 -9.25 9.27 -19.63
N LEU A 53 -9.36 8.20 -18.85
CA LEU A 53 -10.35 8.09 -17.77
C LEU A 53 -10.14 9.17 -16.71
N TRP A 54 -8.89 9.39 -16.29
CA TRP A 54 -8.52 10.44 -15.34
C TRP A 54 -8.91 11.83 -15.86
N ILE A 55 -8.47 12.19 -17.07
CA ILE A 55 -8.78 13.49 -17.67
C ILE A 55 -10.29 13.68 -17.79
N ASN A 56 -11.02 12.66 -18.28
CA ASN A 56 -12.47 12.71 -18.39
C ASN A 56 -13.14 12.92 -17.03
N GLY A 57 -12.73 12.14 -16.02
CA GLY A 57 -13.22 12.29 -14.65
C GLY A 57 -12.94 13.67 -14.07
N MET A 58 -11.76 14.24 -14.29
CA MET A 58 -11.39 15.57 -13.79
C MET A 58 -12.13 16.72 -14.50
N LEU A 59 -12.62 16.50 -15.74
CA LEU A 59 -13.45 17.48 -16.46
C LEU A 59 -14.90 17.51 -15.99
N ARG A 60 -15.32 16.56 -15.15
CA ARG A 60 -16.69 16.51 -14.65
C ARG A 60 -16.92 17.52 -13.53
N GLU A 61 -17.98 18.31 -13.65
CA GLU A 61 -18.37 19.32 -12.67
C GLU A 61 -18.81 18.73 -11.32
N ASP A 62 -19.28 17.49 -11.33
CA ASP A 62 -19.69 16.74 -10.13
C ASP A 62 -18.54 15.98 -9.47
N ASN A 63 -17.31 16.09 -9.97
CA ASN A 63 -16.16 15.41 -9.37
C ASN A 63 -15.64 16.20 -8.14
N PRO A 64 -15.76 15.64 -6.92
CA PRO A 64 -15.30 16.32 -5.70
C PRO A 64 -13.79 16.61 -5.71
N LEU A 65 -12.98 15.77 -6.36
CA LEU A 65 -11.54 16.00 -6.52
C LEU A 65 -11.24 17.23 -7.39
N ALA A 66 -12.07 17.51 -8.41
CA ALA A 66 -11.86 18.59 -9.36
C ALA A 66 -12.31 19.96 -8.82
N ILE A 67 -13.36 19.98 -8.02
CA ILE A 67 -13.95 21.21 -7.45
C ILE A 67 -13.42 21.56 -6.05
N GLY A 68 -12.48 20.77 -5.51
CA GLY A 68 -11.97 20.95 -4.16
C GLY A 68 -13.00 20.65 -3.07
N GLY A 69 -13.98 19.78 -3.38
CA GLY A 69 -15.03 19.33 -2.47
C GLY A 69 -14.68 18.04 -1.73
N LEU A 70 -13.39 17.78 -1.52
CA LEU A 70 -12.94 16.71 -0.63
C LEU A 70 -12.91 17.25 0.79
N ASP A 71 -13.44 16.48 1.73
CA ASP A 71 -13.36 16.80 3.15
C ASP A 71 -11.88 16.78 3.61
N ASP A 72 -11.57 17.88 4.30
CA ASP A 72 -10.36 18.44 4.94
C ASP A 72 -9.03 17.67 5.08
N ASP A 73 -7.99 18.50 5.06
CA ASP A 73 -6.58 18.31 5.45
C ASP A 73 -5.96 16.92 5.15
N PRO A 74 -5.08 16.79 4.14
CA PRO A 74 -4.37 15.53 3.86
C PRO A 74 -3.48 15.05 5.03
N HIS A 75 -3.29 15.87 6.07
CA HIS A 75 -2.61 15.48 7.31
C HIS A 75 -3.55 14.96 8.40
N ASP A 76 -4.87 15.08 8.26
CA ASP A 76 -5.83 14.53 9.22
C ASP A 76 -6.01 13.03 9.00
N THR A 77 -5.14 12.26 9.64
CA THR A 77 -5.17 10.80 9.66
C THR A 77 -5.99 10.24 10.81
N ARG A 78 -6.65 11.08 11.62
CA ARG A 78 -7.33 10.65 12.86
C ARG A 78 -8.37 9.58 12.63
N PHE A 79 -9.03 9.61 11.48
CA PHE A 79 -10.08 8.67 11.09
C PHE A 79 -9.70 7.82 9.87
N TYR A 80 -8.42 7.84 9.45
CA TYR A 80 -7.98 7.04 8.32
C TYR A 80 -8.02 5.55 8.68
N GLY A 81 -8.94 4.81 8.05
CA GLY A 81 -9.14 3.38 8.31
C GLY A 81 -10.19 3.07 9.39
N GLU A 82 -10.80 4.08 10.01
CA GLU A 82 -12.05 3.88 10.78
C GLU A 82 -13.24 3.95 9.82
N ASP A 83 -13.85 2.80 9.55
CA ASP A 83 -15.12 2.71 8.84
C ASP A 83 -16.26 2.66 9.87
N LEU A 84 -16.77 3.83 10.27
CA LEU A 84 -17.85 3.95 11.25
C LEU A 84 -19.16 3.30 10.77
N ASP A 85 -19.37 3.23 9.46
CA ASP A 85 -20.50 2.56 8.80
C ASP A 85 -20.15 1.12 8.38
N GLY A 86 -18.93 0.68 8.68
CA GLY A 86 -18.44 -0.65 8.37
C GLY A 86 -19.16 -1.70 9.21
N PRO A 87 -19.36 -2.93 8.69
CA PRO A 87 -19.91 -4.01 9.47
C PRO A 87 -19.01 -4.25 10.68
N THR A 88 -19.56 -4.12 11.89
CA THR A 88 -18.79 -4.42 13.09
C THR A 88 -18.42 -5.91 13.04
N PRO A 89 -17.16 -6.30 13.35
CA PRO A 89 -16.75 -7.72 13.31
C PRO A 89 -17.55 -8.66 14.22
N PHE A 90 -18.41 -8.09 15.08
CA PHE A 90 -19.08 -8.75 16.18
C PHE A 90 -20.61 -8.78 16.04
N GLU A 91 -21.18 -8.12 15.03
CA GLU A 91 -22.60 -8.28 14.71
C GLU A 91 -22.72 -9.41 13.67
N ASP A 92 -23.15 -10.57 14.19
CA ASP A 92 -23.56 -11.77 13.46
C ASP A 92 -22.47 -12.55 12.67
N SER A 93 -21.29 -12.77 13.26
CA SER A 93 -20.43 -13.88 12.80
C SER A 93 -20.32 -15.00 13.83
N ASP A 94 -20.80 -16.19 13.44
CA ASP A 94 -20.45 -17.48 14.04
C ASP A 94 -18.95 -17.82 13.82
N ASN A 95 -18.06 -16.82 13.80
CA ASN A 95 -16.62 -17.03 13.72
C ASN A 95 -16.12 -17.54 15.08
N CYS A 96 -16.28 -18.83 15.30
CA CYS A 96 -15.77 -19.61 16.44
C CYS A 96 -14.23 -19.73 16.47
N VAL A 97 -13.50 -18.75 15.91
CA VAL A 97 -12.03 -18.75 15.94
C VAL A 97 -11.58 -18.16 17.27
N ILE A 98 -11.47 -19.01 18.29
CA ILE A 98 -10.88 -18.64 19.58
C ILE A 98 -9.36 -18.58 19.39
N VAL A 99 -8.83 -17.37 19.28
CA VAL A 99 -7.38 -17.16 19.26
C VAL A 99 -6.87 -17.23 20.70
N SER A 100 -5.92 -18.13 20.97
CA SER A 100 -5.32 -18.22 22.31
C SER A 100 -4.48 -16.96 22.59
N PRO A 101 -4.47 -16.45 23.83
CA PRO A 101 -3.61 -15.34 24.21
C PRO A 101 -2.14 -15.64 23.89
N VAL A 102 -1.43 -14.65 23.34
CA VAL A 102 0.01 -14.77 23.09
C VAL A 102 0.74 -14.82 24.42
N HIS A 103 1.40 -15.93 24.72
CA HIS A 103 2.29 -16.04 25.86
C HIS A 103 3.66 -15.47 25.48
N ILE A 104 3.93 -14.24 25.90
CA ILE A 104 5.26 -13.63 25.79
C ILE A 104 6.06 -14.10 27.02
N PRO A 105 7.11 -14.93 26.88
CA PRO A 105 7.88 -15.37 28.02
C PRO A 105 8.52 -14.17 28.73
N GLY A 106 8.16 -13.97 30.01
CA GLY A 106 8.70 -12.90 30.86
C GLY A 106 7.72 -11.78 31.21
N ILE A 107 6.49 -11.78 30.68
CA ILE A 107 5.46 -10.80 31.04
C ILE A 107 4.27 -11.53 31.70
N ASN A 108 4.06 -11.31 32.99
CA ASN A 108 2.84 -11.75 33.67
C ASN A 108 1.70 -10.78 33.30
N THR A 109 0.72 -11.28 32.56
CA THR A 109 -0.45 -10.51 32.10
C THR A 109 -1.43 -10.13 33.22
N GLU A 110 -1.18 -10.54 34.47
CA GLU A 110 -2.00 -10.16 35.63
C GLU A 110 -1.65 -8.77 36.21
N GLU A 111 -0.54 -8.14 35.81
CA GLU A 111 -0.16 -6.79 36.27
C GLU A 111 -0.69 -5.64 35.39
N LEU A 112 -1.39 -5.95 34.29
CA LEU A 112 -1.95 -4.93 33.39
C LEU A 112 -3.47 -4.71 33.59
N VAL A 113 -3.96 -4.90 34.81
CA VAL A 113 -5.24 -4.31 35.21
C VAL A 113 -4.95 -2.92 35.76
N PHE A 114 -5.09 -1.93 34.87
CA PHE A 114 -4.98 -0.51 35.15
C PHE A 114 -5.74 -0.08 36.42
N GLN A 115 -5.08 0.70 37.30
CA GLN A 115 -5.75 1.73 38.11
C GLN A 115 -6.21 2.89 37.21
#